data_AF-A0A845DG31-F1
#
_entry.id   AF-A0A845DG31-F1
#
_cell.length_a   1.000
_cell.length_b   1.000
_cell.length_c   1.000
_cell.angle_alpha   90.00
_cell.angle_beta   90.00
_cell.angle_gamma   90.00
#
_symmetry.space_group_name_H-M   'P 1'
#
loop_
_entity.id
_entity.type
_entity.pdbx_description
1 polymer ?
#
loop_
_entity_poly.entity_id
_entity_poly.type
_entity_poly.pdbx_seq_one_letter_code
_entity_poly.pdbx_strand_id
1 'polypeptide(L)'
;MYAIDFISEFSVNPIPEPDTTLEALLRQTEEHDTTLTLTTSRRGLVNQVNPEAVAETLEITAQHPRLLGVGTLDPRYFLNWRDDLQACVDGGCVAIRFAPGPQNWSPETLVFEHMVEAVGEAGLPIIVDFKGSDQALSWIRKVAE
;
A
#
# COMPACT_ATOMS: atom_id res chain seq x y z
N MET A 1 7.34 22.06 -12.72
CA MET A 1 8.06 20.80 -12.41
C MET A 1 7.22 20.10 -11.37
N TYR A 2 6.85 18.84 -11.59
CA TYR A 2 6.00 18.08 -10.66
C TYR A 2 6.89 17.09 -9.90
N ALA A 3 6.87 17.16 -8.57
CA ALA A 3 7.50 16.17 -7.70
C ALA A 3 6.41 15.26 -7.13
N ILE A 4 6.58 13.94 -7.28
CA ILE A 4 5.66 12.93 -6.74
C ILE A 4 6.43 12.14 -5.70
N ASP A 5 5.91 12.08 -4.48
CA ASP A 5 6.44 11.20 -3.43
C ASP A 5 5.86 9.79 -3.62
N PHE A 6 6.78 8.84 -3.82
CA PHE A 6 6.47 7.45 -4.09
C PHE A 6 6.75 6.65 -2.82
N ILE A 7 5.67 6.25 -2.13
CA ILE A 7 5.64 5.41 -0.92
C ILE A 7 5.75 6.21 0.39
N SER A 8 4.59 6.62 0.92
CA SER A 8 4.46 7.22 2.26
C SER A 8 3.45 6.44 3.13
N GLU A 9 3.58 6.51 4.45
CA GLU A 9 2.68 5.88 5.42
C GLU A 9 2.29 6.84 6.55
N PHE A 10 1.10 6.69 7.13
CA PHE A 10 0.63 7.49 8.29
C PHE A 10 -0.12 6.65 9.35
N SER A 11 -0.22 7.15 10.59
CA SER A 11 -0.92 6.54 11.73
C SER A 11 -1.58 7.58 12.65
N VAL A 12 -2.50 7.15 13.52
CA VAL A 12 -3.25 8.02 14.46
C VAL A 12 -2.76 7.88 15.92
N ASN A 13 -1.66 7.15 16.20
CA ASN A 13 -1.24 6.78 17.57
C ASN A 13 0.16 7.29 18.00
N PRO A 14 0.38 7.60 19.29
CA PRO A 14 1.63 8.15 19.81
C PRO A 14 2.55 7.02 20.31
N ILE A 15 3.35 6.44 19.42
CA ILE A 15 4.51 5.62 19.81
C ILE A 15 5.76 6.44 19.45
N PRO A 16 6.84 6.45 20.27
CA PRO A 16 8.07 7.19 19.99
C PRO A 16 8.87 6.54 18.86
N GLU A 17 8.29 6.57 17.66
CA GLU A 17 8.90 6.43 16.35
C GLU A 17 8.71 7.78 15.62
N PRO A 18 9.32 8.03 14.44
CA PRO A 18 9.02 9.23 13.67
C PRO A 18 7.52 9.54 13.66
N ASP A 19 7.17 10.81 13.84
CA ASP A 19 5.78 11.27 13.85
C ASP A 19 5.13 10.91 12.51
N THR A 20 4.32 9.85 12.53
CA THR A 20 3.60 9.34 11.36
C THR A 20 2.19 9.89 11.30
N THR A 21 1.83 10.93 12.07
CA THR A 21 0.49 11.50 11.99
C THR A 21 0.16 12.03 10.60
N LEU A 22 -1.12 12.05 10.24
CA LEU A 22 -1.56 12.71 9.01
C LEU A 22 -1.12 14.18 8.96
N GLU A 23 -1.18 14.88 10.10
CA GLU A 23 -0.70 16.27 10.20
C GLU A 23 0.79 16.38 9.88
N ALA A 24 1.62 15.47 10.40
CA ALA A 24 3.04 15.42 10.08
C ALA A 24 3.28 15.10 8.60
N LEU A 25 2.55 14.13 8.01
CA LEU A 25 2.64 13.81 6.59
C LEU A 25 2.31 15.05 5.74
N LEU A 26 1.18 15.71 6.00
CA LEU A 26 0.75 16.90 5.26
C LEU A 26 1.82 18.00 5.37
N ARG A 27 2.32 18.27 6.58
CA ARG A 27 3.41 19.23 6.78
C ARG A 27 4.66 18.88 5.97
N GLN A 28 5.09 17.61 5.95
CA GLN A 28 6.24 17.18 5.15
C GLN A 28 6.00 17.38 3.64
N THR A 29 4.80 17.06 3.15
CA THR A 29 4.48 17.25 1.72
C THR A 29 4.44 18.73 1.31
N GLU A 30 4.10 19.62 2.24
CA GLU A 30 4.18 21.08 2.03
C GLU A 30 5.62 21.58 2.10
N GLU A 31 6.38 21.18 3.13
CA GLU A 31 7.79 21.57 3.30
C GLU A 31 8.67 21.17 2.11
N HIS A 32 8.35 20.06 1.44
CA HIS A 32 9.10 19.53 0.30
C HIS A 32 8.47 19.85 -1.08
N ASP A 33 7.42 20.67 -1.13
CA ASP A 33 6.72 21.04 -2.38
C ASP A 33 6.28 19.83 -3.24
N THR A 34 5.93 18.72 -2.58
CA THR A 34 5.45 17.51 -3.25
C THR A 34 4.05 17.75 -3.83
N THR A 35 3.87 17.62 -5.14
CA THR A 35 2.57 17.88 -5.77
C THR A 35 1.53 16.81 -5.41
N LEU A 36 1.94 15.54 -5.46
CA LEU A 36 1.10 14.37 -5.19
C LEU A 36 1.87 13.35 -4.36
N THR A 37 1.17 12.68 -3.45
CA THR A 37 1.77 11.70 -2.53
C THR A 37 0.97 10.42 -2.55
N LEU A 38 1.62 9.30 -2.86
CA LEU A 38 1.04 7.96 -2.76
C LEU A 38 1.07 7.51 -1.30
N THR A 39 -0.10 7.31 -0.70
CA THR A 39 -0.21 7.06 0.73
C THR A 39 -1.06 5.85 1.07
N THR A 40 -0.68 5.18 2.16
CA THR A 40 -1.34 4.00 2.72
C THR A 40 -1.46 4.18 4.24
N SER A 41 -2.57 3.71 4.80
CA SER A 41 -2.67 3.51 6.25
C SER A 41 -1.59 2.54 6.75
N ARG A 42 -0.81 2.97 7.76
CA ARG A 42 0.19 2.10 8.41
C ARG A 42 -0.45 0.86 9.05
N ARG A 43 -1.76 0.86 9.33
CA ARG A 43 -2.48 -0.30 9.85
C ARG A 43 -2.43 -1.48 8.89
N GLY A 44 -2.46 -1.22 7.59
CA GLY A 44 -2.38 -2.24 6.54
C GLY A 44 -1.01 -2.90 6.46
N LEU A 45 0.03 -2.25 6.96
CA LEU A 45 1.39 -2.76 6.97
C LEU A 45 1.74 -3.46 8.29
N VAL A 46 1.30 -2.91 9.43
CA VAL A 46 1.73 -3.36 10.77
C VAL A 46 0.69 -4.21 11.49
N ASN A 47 -0.58 -3.78 11.46
CA ASN A 47 -1.62 -4.33 12.33
C ASN A 47 -2.39 -5.49 11.69
N GLN A 48 -2.18 -5.75 10.40
CA GLN A 48 -2.73 -6.90 9.67
C GLN A 48 -4.26 -6.86 9.57
N VAL A 49 -4.83 -5.65 9.51
CA VAL A 49 -6.27 -5.41 9.45
C VAL A 49 -6.58 -4.70 8.12
N ASN A 50 -6.70 -5.47 7.04
CA ASN A 50 -6.81 -4.93 5.68
C ASN A 50 -8.08 -4.10 5.42
N PRO A 51 -9.30 -4.56 5.76
CA PRO A 51 -10.52 -3.80 5.43
C PRO A 51 -10.51 -2.41 6.07
N GLU A 52 -10.12 -2.32 7.34
CA GLU A 52 -10.04 -1.06 8.06
C GLU A 52 -8.89 -0.18 7.57
N ALA A 53 -7.78 -0.75 7.11
CA ALA A 53 -6.68 0.01 6.52
C ALA A 53 -7.06 0.63 5.17
N VAL A 54 -7.78 -0.13 4.33
CA VAL A 54 -8.32 0.37 3.05
C VAL A 54 -9.33 1.48 3.32
N ALA A 55 -10.30 1.25 4.22
CA ALA A 55 -11.30 2.26 4.57
C ALA A 55 -10.68 3.56 5.08
N GLU A 56 -9.69 3.48 5.99
CA GLU A 56 -8.97 4.64 6.52
C GLU A 56 -8.21 5.39 5.41
N THR A 57 -7.57 4.65 4.49
CA THR A 57 -6.85 5.25 3.35
C THR A 57 -7.80 6.01 2.42
N LEU A 58 -8.95 5.41 2.10
CA LEU A 58 -9.96 6.02 1.24
C LEU A 58 -10.61 7.25 1.88
N GLU A 59 -10.93 7.17 3.18
CA GLU A 59 -11.50 8.29 3.94
C GLU A 59 -10.57 9.51 3.94
N ILE A 60 -9.27 9.30 4.16
CA ILE A 60 -8.28 10.38 4.17
C ILE A 60 -8.06 10.96 2.78
N THR A 61 -7.89 10.10 1.76
CA THR A 61 -7.59 10.58 0.40
C THR A 61 -8.77 11.30 -0.26
N ALA A 62 -10.00 10.98 0.14
CA ALA A 62 -11.19 11.75 -0.24
C ALA A 62 -11.18 13.19 0.30
N GLN A 63 -10.56 13.42 1.46
CA GLN A 63 -10.50 14.74 2.12
C GLN A 63 -9.28 15.57 1.67
N HIS A 64 -8.25 14.90 1.14
CA HIS A 64 -6.98 15.53 0.78
C HIS A 64 -6.59 15.18 -0.66
N PRO A 65 -7.03 15.97 -1.67
CA PRO A 65 -6.82 15.65 -3.10
C PRO A 65 -5.36 15.53 -3.56
N ARG A 66 -4.39 16.00 -2.77
CA ARG A 66 -2.95 15.81 -3.03
C ARG A 66 -2.46 14.42 -2.61
N LEU A 67 -3.22 13.71 -1.78
CA LEU A 67 -2.94 12.35 -1.36
C LEU A 67 -3.68 11.39 -2.29
N LEU A 68 -2.95 10.44 -2.85
CA LEU A 68 -3.48 9.38 -3.70
C LEU A 68 -3.45 8.07 -2.91
N GLY A 69 -4.61 7.43 -2.79
CA GLY A 69 -4.77 6.22 -1.98
C GLY A 69 -4.10 5.02 -2.62
N VAL A 70 -3.30 4.32 -1.83
CA VAL A 70 -2.73 3.01 -2.16
C VAL A 70 -3.36 1.97 -1.24
N GLY A 71 -4.05 1.01 -1.84
CA GLY A 71 -4.68 -0.09 -1.11
C GLY A 71 -3.64 -1.10 -0.61
N THR A 72 -3.90 -1.75 0.52
CA THR A 72 -3.04 -2.83 1.03
C THR A 72 -3.76 -4.17 0.98
N LEU A 73 -3.08 -5.19 0.46
CA LEU A 73 -3.56 -6.58 0.51
C LEU A 73 -2.52 -7.46 1.21
N ASP A 74 -3.01 -8.52 1.85
CA ASP A 74 -2.18 -9.45 2.62
C ASP A 74 -2.61 -10.90 2.33
N PRO A 75 -1.75 -11.71 1.69
CA PRO A 75 -2.04 -13.09 1.32
C PRO A 75 -2.27 -14.02 2.53
N ARG A 76 -1.92 -13.60 3.74
CA ARG A 76 -2.21 -14.36 4.96
C ARG A 76 -3.71 -14.41 5.28
N TYR A 77 -4.51 -13.48 4.74
CA TYR A 77 -5.96 -13.40 4.92
C TYR A 77 -6.71 -13.83 3.65
N PHE A 78 -6.65 -15.13 3.37
CA PHE A 78 -7.11 -15.73 2.11
C PHE A 78 -8.60 -15.55 1.77
N LEU A 79 -9.48 -15.32 2.76
CA LEU A 79 -10.93 -15.43 2.54
C LEU A 79 -11.57 -14.17 1.90
N ASN A 80 -11.06 -12.97 2.15
CA ASN A 80 -11.78 -11.72 1.84
C ASN A 80 -11.00 -10.75 0.94
N TRP A 81 -9.81 -11.11 0.47
CA TRP A 81 -8.95 -10.18 -0.26
C TRP A 81 -9.55 -9.65 -1.57
N ARG A 82 -10.51 -10.37 -2.18
CA ARG A 82 -11.21 -9.91 -3.38
C ARG A 82 -12.15 -8.76 -3.07
N ASP A 83 -12.84 -8.81 -1.94
CA ASP A 83 -13.70 -7.73 -1.49
C ASP A 83 -12.85 -6.49 -1.14
N ASP A 84 -11.69 -6.71 -0.51
CA ASP A 84 -10.73 -5.64 -0.23
C ASP A 84 -10.18 -5.01 -1.53
N LEU A 85 -9.85 -5.83 -2.54
CA LEU A 85 -9.44 -5.35 -3.85
C LEU A 85 -10.55 -4.56 -4.54
N GLN A 86 -11.78 -5.07 -4.52
CA GLN A 86 -12.93 -4.38 -5.12
C GLN A 86 -13.18 -3.05 -4.43
N ALA A 87 -13.08 -2.99 -3.09
CA ALA A 87 -13.18 -1.74 -2.33
C ALA A 87 -12.08 -0.74 -2.73
N CYS A 88 -10.86 -1.20 -2.99
CA CYS A 88 -9.78 -0.34 -3.50
C CYS A 88 -10.11 0.21 -4.89
N VAL A 89 -10.58 -0.63 -5.80
CA VAL A 89 -10.93 -0.23 -7.17
C VAL A 89 -12.09 0.77 -7.16
N ASP A 90 -13.18 0.44 -6.47
CA ASP A 90 -14.38 1.29 -6.41
C ASP A 90 -14.12 2.59 -5.64
N GLY A 91 -13.23 2.55 -4.64
CA GLY A 91 -12.80 3.70 -3.86
C GLY A 91 -11.80 4.63 -4.57
N GLY A 92 -11.26 4.22 -5.72
CA GLY A 92 -10.33 5.03 -6.50
C GLY A 92 -8.88 4.95 -6.03
N CYS A 93 -8.46 3.84 -5.40
CA CYS A 93 -7.05 3.57 -5.18
C CYS A 93 -6.29 3.56 -6.51
N VAL A 94 -5.08 4.11 -6.51
CA VAL A 94 -4.24 4.24 -7.72
C VAL A 94 -3.17 3.16 -7.84
N ALA A 95 -2.99 2.35 -6.78
CA ALA A 95 -2.07 1.21 -6.73
C ALA A 95 -2.47 0.26 -5.60
N ILE A 96 -1.92 -0.95 -5.62
CA ILE A 96 -1.98 -1.92 -4.52
C ILE A 96 -0.58 -2.19 -3.99
N ARG A 97 -0.43 -2.21 -2.66
CA ARG A 97 0.83 -2.47 -1.96
C ARG A 97 0.77 -3.79 -1.19
N PHE A 98 1.81 -4.58 -1.35
CA PHE A 98 2.05 -5.81 -0.59
C PHE A 98 3.36 -5.68 0.20
N ALA A 99 3.40 -6.18 1.42
CA ALA A 99 4.57 -6.00 2.30
C ALA A 99 5.15 -7.32 2.85
N PRO A 100 5.60 -8.26 1.99
CA PRO A 100 6.13 -9.56 2.43
C PRO A 100 7.29 -9.44 3.41
N GLY A 101 8.15 -8.42 3.27
CA GLY A 101 9.25 -8.18 4.17
C GLY A 101 8.80 -7.75 5.56
N PRO A 102 8.17 -6.57 5.70
CA PRO A 102 7.66 -6.08 6.99
C PRO A 102 6.69 -7.05 7.69
N GLN A 103 5.85 -7.75 6.93
CA GLN A 103 4.84 -8.67 7.45
C GLN A 103 5.34 -10.14 7.58
N ASN A 104 6.59 -10.39 7.19
CA ASN A 104 7.28 -11.67 7.31
C ASN A 104 6.52 -12.86 6.69
N TRP A 105 6.06 -12.71 5.44
CA TRP A 105 5.48 -13.79 4.64
C TRP A 105 6.22 -13.99 3.31
N SER A 106 6.06 -15.16 2.70
CA SER A 106 6.75 -15.52 1.46
C SER A 106 5.95 -15.10 0.22
N PRO A 107 6.55 -14.38 -0.74
CA PRO A 107 5.94 -14.08 -2.04
C PRO A 107 5.95 -15.30 -2.98
N GLU A 108 6.59 -16.41 -2.61
CA GLU A 108 6.59 -17.64 -3.39
C GLU A 108 5.37 -18.49 -3.01
N THR A 109 4.16 -17.95 -3.20
CA THR A 109 2.89 -18.64 -2.91
C THR A 109 1.89 -18.46 -4.03
N LEU A 110 1.10 -19.51 -4.30
CA LEU A 110 0.01 -19.47 -5.28
C LEU A 110 -1.06 -18.40 -4.95
N VAL A 111 -1.28 -18.14 -3.65
CA VAL A 111 -2.23 -17.09 -3.22
C VAL A 111 -1.75 -15.72 -3.68
N PHE A 112 -0.47 -15.40 -3.48
CA PHE A 112 0.07 -14.12 -3.91
C PHE A 112 0.09 -14.00 -5.44
N GLU A 113 0.38 -15.09 -6.16
CA GLU A 113 0.27 -15.12 -7.63
C GLU A 113 -1.14 -14.76 -8.10
N HIS A 114 -2.18 -15.39 -7.56
CA HIS A 114 -3.57 -15.07 -7.91
C HIS A 114 -3.99 -13.66 -7.52
N MET A 115 -3.44 -13.12 -6.42
CA MET A 115 -3.67 -11.72 -6.05
C MET A 115 -3.04 -10.78 -7.08
N VAL A 116 -1.80 -11.03 -7.48
CA VAL A 116 -1.08 -10.23 -8.49
C VAL A 116 -1.80 -10.26 -9.82
N GLU A 117 -2.24 -11.43 -10.28
CA GLU A 117 -3.05 -11.60 -11.49
C GLU A 117 -4.33 -10.75 -11.42
N ALA A 118 -5.10 -10.87 -10.33
CA ALA A 118 -6.34 -10.12 -10.16
C ALA A 118 -6.14 -8.60 -10.10
N VAL A 119 -5.06 -8.13 -9.46
CA VAL A 119 -4.70 -6.71 -9.46
C VAL A 119 -4.33 -6.23 -10.86
N GLY A 120 -3.62 -7.06 -11.63
CA GLY A 120 -3.31 -6.80 -13.04
C GLY A 120 -4.56 -6.73 -13.92
N GLU A 121 -5.52 -7.64 -13.73
CA GLU A 121 -6.83 -7.60 -14.41
C GLU A 121 -7.64 -6.35 -14.07
N ALA A 122 -7.52 -5.85 -12.84
CA ALA A 122 -8.11 -4.57 -12.42
C ALA A 122 -7.39 -3.33 -12.99
N GLY A 123 -6.26 -3.51 -13.68
CA GLY A 123 -5.49 -2.42 -14.31
C GLY A 123 -4.72 -1.56 -13.31
N LEU A 124 -4.50 -2.04 -12.08
CA LEU A 124 -3.77 -1.31 -11.05
C LEU A 124 -2.29 -1.71 -11.00
N PRO A 125 -1.37 -0.75 -10.81
CA PRO A 125 0.03 -1.07 -10.55
C PRO A 125 0.23 -1.66 -9.15
N ILE A 126 1.31 -2.42 -9.00
CA ILE A 126 1.66 -3.10 -7.75
C ILE A 126 2.96 -2.53 -7.17
N ILE A 127 2.97 -2.29 -5.86
CA ILE A 127 4.14 -1.95 -5.05
C ILE A 127 4.42 -3.15 -4.12
N VAL A 128 5.67 -3.61 -4.03
CA VAL A 128 6.02 -4.75 -3.17
C VAL A 128 7.23 -4.44 -2.29
N ASP A 129 7.05 -4.53 -0.97
CA ASP A 129 8.10 -4.30 0.02
C ASP A 129 8.76 -5.63 0.42
N PHE A 130 9.79 -6.03 -0.31
CA PHE A 130 10.55 -7.25 -0.01
C PHE A 130 11.48 -7.08 1.19
N LYS A 131 11.81 -8.19 1.86
CA LYS A 131 12.76 -8.22 3.00
C LYS A 131 14.21 -7.93 2.57
N GLY A 132 14.53 -8.12 1.29
CA GLY A 132 15.87 -7.94 0.73
C GLY A 132 15.90 -8.16 -0.79
N SER A 133 17.03 -7.82 -1.41
CA SER A 133 17.22 -7.86 -2.88
C SER A 133 17.04 -9.24 -3.48
N ASP A 134 17.43 -10.31 -2.77
CA ASP A 134 17.38 -11.67 -3.30
C ASP A 134 15.94 -12.14 -3.52
N GLN A 135 15.05 -11.81 -2.56
CA GLN A 135 13.63 -12.11 -2.66
C GLN A 135 12.97 -11.32 -3.79
N ALA A 136 13.34 -10.04 -3.95
CA ALA A 136 12.86 -9.20 -5.04
C ALA A 136 13.30 -9.75 -6.41
N LEU A 137 14.57 -10.14 -6.56
CA LEU A 137 15.12 -10.68 -7.81
C LEU A 137 14.51 -12.04 -8.16
N SER A 138 14.30 -12.91 -7.16
CA SER A 138 13.60 -14.21 -7.34
C SER A 138 12.21 -13.97 -7.93
N TRP A 139 11.45 -13.07 -7.31
CA TRP A 139 10.09 -12.76 -7.74
C TRP A 139 10.04 -12.09 -9.12
N ILE A 140 10.88 -11.08 -9.37
CA ILE A 140 10.95 -10.38 -10.68
C ILE A 140 11.22 -11.36 -11.83
N ARG A 141 12.13 -12.31 -11.65
CA ARG A 141 12.42 -13.31 -12.69
C ARG A 141 11.20 -14.16 -13.00
N LYS A 142 10.41 -14.50 -12.00
CA LYS A 142 9.20 -15.31 -12.15
C LYS A 142 8.07 -14.57 -12.85
N VAL A 143 7.91 -13.26 -12.62
CA VAL A 143 6.84 -12.46 -13.25
C VAL A 143 7.22 -11.87 -14.61
N ALA A 144 8.50 -11.92 -14.99
CA ALA A 144 8.99 -11.41 -16.28
C ALA A 144 9.07 -12.48 -17.39
N GLU A 145 8.81 -13.74 -17.05
CA GLU A 145 8.67 -14.88 -18.00
C GLU A 145 7.24 -14.98 -18.53
#